data_AF-A0A182SGC2-F1
#
_entry.id   AF-A0A182SGC2-F1
#
_cell.length_a   1.000
_cell.length_b   1.000
_cell.length_c   1.000
_cell.angle_alpha   90.00
_cell.angle_beta   90.00
_cell.angle_gamma   90.00
#
_symmetry.space_group_name_H-M   'P 1'
#
loop_
_entity.id
_entity.type
_entity.pdbx_description
1 polymer ?
#
loop_
_entity_poly.entity_id
_entity_poly.type
_entity_poly.pdbx_seq_one_letter_code
_entity_poly.pdbx_strand_id
1 'polypeptide(L)'
;MSSTSRPATTTRRTTTTTTTTRRTTERPTTAISTTTTVKPLPPSNEIGPGNSDYKVVCYFTNWAWYRQGDGKYTPDDIDSTLCTHIVYGFAVLDRETLTIKTHDSWADIDNRFYERVVEQKRKGAKVTLALGGWNDSLGDKYSKLVRDATARARFVKHAVEFIERYDFDGLDLDWEYPVCWQVDCQKGYPDEKEGFAKLVQELAVEFRPRSWLLSAAVSPSKMVIDAGYDVPVLAEYFDWIAVMTYDFHGNWDKQTGHVAPLYYYPGDTYDYFNANFSINYWIEKGAPSRKLVMGMPLYGQSFSLADARRNGLNEKSYGPGEAGEFTRAGGFLSFYEICDKVNRQGWSVQRDPEEESVDVARIRCCVP
;
A
#
# COMPACT_ATOMS: atom_id res chain seq x y z
N MET A 1 -15.89 -29.45 -78.63
CA MET A 1 -15.57 -30.89 -78.69
C MET A 1 -15.80 -31.44 -77.30
N SER A 2 -17.02 -31.85 -76.94
CA SER A 2 -17.69 -33.13 -77.21
C SER A 2 -16.92 -34.36 -76.70
N SER A 3 -17.49 -34.95 -75.64
CA SER A 3 -17.53 -36.39 -75.30
C SER A 3 -16.20 -37.03 -74.89
N THR A 4 -16.11 -38.00 -73.98
CA THR A 4 -17.02 -39.08 -73.60
C THR A 4 -16.57 -39.66 -72.26
N SER A 5 -17.55 -40.19 -71.53
CA SER A 5 -17.47 -40.94 -70.27
C SER A 5 -17.13 -42.43 -70.45
N ARG A 6 -16.47 -43.04 -69.43
CA ARG A 6 -16.72 -44.37 -68.77
C ARG A 6 -15.41 -45.09 -68.36
N PRO A 7 -15.43 -46.12 -67.48
CA PRO A 7 -16.40 -46.53 -66.46
C PRO A 7 -15.78 -46.77 -65.06
N ALA A 8 -16.66 -47.15 -64.12
CA ALA A 8 -16.48 -47.30 -62.69
C ALA A 8 -15.52 -48.40 -62.21
N THR A 9 -14.87 -48.13 -61.08
CA THR A 9 -14.41 -49.18 -60.14
C THR A 9 -15.04 -48.92 -58.78
N THR A 10 -15.93 -49.83 -58.41
CA THR A 10 -16.63 -49.87 -57.13
C THR A 10 -15.66 -50.33 -56.05
N THR A 11 -15.23 -49.43 -55.17
CA THR A 11 -14.59 -49.81 -53.91
C THR A 11 -15.50 -49.39 -52.77
N ARG A 12 -16.10 -50.40 -52.15
CA ARG A 12 -16.98 -50.31 -50.99
C ARG A 12 -16.20 -49.66 -49.83
N ARG A 13 -16.39 -48.36 -49.64
CA ARG A 13 -15.79 -47.61 -48.52
C ARG A 13 -16.68 -47.86 -47.29
N THR A 14 -16.18 -48.67 -46.37
CA THR A 14 -16.81 -48.87 -45.06
C THR A 14 -16.73 -47.54 -44.31
N THR A 15 -17.87 -46.88 -44.14
CA THR A 15 -17.99 -45.67 -43.31
C THR A 15 -17.86 -46.09 -41.85
N THR A 16 -16.65 -46.04 -41.31
CA THR A 16 -16.48 -46.07 -39.85
C THR A 16 -16.76 -44.66 -39.36
N THR A 17 -18.00 -44.41 -38.95
CA THR A 17 -18.38 -43.20 -38.23
C THR A 17 -17.66 -43.23 -36.88
N THR A 18 -16.52 -42.56 -36.77
CA THR A 18 -15.91 -42.29 -35.47
C THR A 18 -16.72 -41.19 -34.81
N THR A 19 -17.75 -41.58 -34.06
CA THR A 19 -18.46 -40.68 -33.16
C THR A 19 -17.49 -40.24 -32.07
N THR A 20 -16.84 -39.10 -32.24
CA THR A 20 -16.14 -38.44 -31.14
C THR A 20 -17.20 -37.88 -30.21
N THR A 21 -17.58 -38.67 -29.20
CA THR A 21 -18.46 -38.22 -28.11
C THR A 21 -17.74 -37.09 -27.39
N ARG A 22 -18.17 -35.85 -27.64
CA ARG A 22 -17.79 -34.68 -26.86
C ARG A 22 -18.33 -34.92 -25.45
N ARG A 23 -17.45 -35.35 -24.54
CA ARG A 23 -17.76 -35.48 -23.12
C ARG A 23 -17.99 -34.07 -22.60
N THR A 24 -19.26 -33.68 -22.51
CA THR A 24 -19.69 -32.57 -21.68
C THR A 24 -19.30 -32.90 -20.25
N THR A 25 -18.42 -32.10 -19.66
CA THR A 25 -18.13 -32.15 -18.23
C THR A 25 -19.41 -31.81 -17.50
N GLU A 26 -20.07 -32.82 -16.96
CA GLU A 26 -21.13 -32.66 -15.98
C GLU A 26 -20.57 -31.89 -14.77
N ARG A 27 -21.38 -30.96 -14.26
CA ARG A 27 -21.12 -30.20 -13.03
C ARG A 27 -20.85 -31.21 -11.91
N PRO A 28 -19.69 -31.16 -11.22
CA PRO A 28 -19.47 -31.98 -10.04
C PRO A 28 -20.57 -31.67 -9.01
N THR A 29 -21.37 -32.67 -8.65
CA THR A 29 -22.47 -32.57 -7.67
C THR A 29 -21.98 -32.62 -6.22
N THR A 30 -20.68 -32.41 -6.00
CA THR A 30 -20.10 -32.36 -4.66
C THR A 30 -19.63 -30.94 -4.44
N ALA A 31 -20.41 -30.18 -3.66
CA ALA A 31 -19.97 -28.89 -3.15
C ALA A 31 -18.68 -29.12 -2.34
N ILE A 32 -17.54 -28.76 -2.93
CA ILE A 32 -16.33 -28.52 -2.15
C ILE A 32 -16.64 -27.25 -1.39
N SER A 33 -16.97 -27.41 -0.11
CA SER A 33 -17.01 -26.31 0.85
C SER A 33 -15.60 -25.76 0.99
N THR A 34 -15.23 -24.80 0.15
CA THR A 34 -14.16 -23.86 0.49
C THR A 34 -14.71 -23.00 1.61
N THR A 35 -14.52 -23.47 2.84
CA THR A 35 -14.71 -22.67 4.04
C THR A 35 -13.57 -21.66 4.08
N THR A 36 -13.67 -20.61 3.27
CA THR A 36 -12.87 -19.40 3.46
C THR A 36 -13.42 -18.66 4.67
N THR A 37 -12.57 -18.60 5.69
CA THR A 37 -12.45 -17.52 6.68
C THR A 37 -13.66 -17.24 7.59
N VAL A 38 -13.59 -17.80 8.81
CA VAL A 38 -14.39 -17.34 9.95
C VAL A 38 -14.00 -15.88 10.25
N LYS A 39 -15.01 -14.99 10.33
CA LYS A 39 -14.88 -13.59 10.79
C LYS A 39 -14.13 -13.58 12.14
N PRO A 40 -12.96 -12.95 12.27
CA PRO A 40 -12.25 -12.87 13.54
C PRO A 40 -13.13 -12.19 14.59
N LEU A 41 -13.17 -12.76 15.79
CA LEU A 41 -13.84 -12.10 16.92
C LEU A 41 -13.09 -10.80 17.24
N PRO A 42 -13.80 -9.69 17.53
CA PRO A 42 -13.15 -8.44 17.90
C PRO A 42 -12.33 -8.64 19.18
N PRO A 43 -11.11 -8.07 19.27
CA PRO A 43 -10.32 -8.11 20.49
C PRO A 43 -11.07 -7.43 21.63
N SER A 44 -10.98 -8.02 22.83
CA SER A 44 -11.56 -7.47 24.05
C SER A 44 -10.93 -6.11 24.37
N ASN A 45 -11.77 -5.13 24.73
CA ASN A 45 -11.45 -3.72 24.98
C ASN A 45 -10.55 -3.44 26.20
N GLU A 46 -9.36 -4.04 26.27
CA GLU A 46 -8.32 -3.65 27.23
C GLU A 46 -6.97 -3.56 26.52
N ILE A 47 -6.74 -2.46 25.79
CA ILE A 47 -5.41 -2.12 25.26
C ILE A 47 -4.86 -0.99 26.12
N GLY A 48 -4.17 -1.37 27.20
CA GLY A 48 -3.26 -0.47 27.91
C GLY A 48 -1.85 -0.53 27.30
N PRO A 49 -1.08 0.57 27.29
CA PRO A 49 0.27 0.58 26.73
C PRO A 49 1.20 -0.19 27.68
N GLY A 50 1.70 -1.34 27.22
CA GLY A 50 2.71 -2.13 27.92
C GLY A 50 2.49 -3.64 27.95
N ASN A 51 1.33 -4.13 27.48
CA ASN A 51 1.04 -5.57 27.49
C ASN A 51 0.18 -6.05 26.31
N SER A 52 0.35 -5.46 25.12
CA SER A 52 -0.30 -5.97 23.91
C SER A 52 0.72 -6.67 23.02
N ASP A 53 0.35 -7.85 22.52
CA ASP A 53 1.13 -8.64 21.55
C ASP A 53 1.20 -7.97 20.15
N TYR A 54 0.75 -6.70 20.02
CA TYR A 54 0.50 -6.03 18.74
C TYR A 54 1.23 -4.68 18.63
N LYS A 55 1.64 -4.34 17.41
CA LYS A 55 2.22 -3.03 17.08
C LYS A 55 1.13 -2.07 16.61
N VAL A 56 1.21 -0.81 17.04
CA VAL A 56 0.49 0.32 16.42
C VAL A 56 1.56 1.26 15.89
N VAL A 57 1.69 1.29 14.55
CA VAL A 57 2.74 2.03 13.84
C VAL A 57 2.11 3.31 13.26
N CYS A 58 2.53 4.46 13.74
CA CYS A 58 1.99 5.76 13.39
C CYS A 58 2.96 6.54 12.50
N TYR A 59 2.55 6.92 11.30
CA TYR A 59 3.35 7.79 10.44
C TYR A 59 3.13 9.26 10.83
N PHE A 60 4.22 9.94 11.21
CA PHE A 60 4.27 11.38 11.39
C PHE A 60 4.74 12.03 10.08
N THR A 61 4.13 13.16 9.69
CA THR A 61 4.42 13.80 8.40
C THR A 61 4.85 15.24 8.61
N ASN A 62 6.09 15.58 8.27
CA ASN A 62 6.63 16.91 8.56
C ASN A 62 5.88 18.04 7.84
N TRP A 63 5.37 17.77 6.63
CA TRP A 63 4.64 18.76 5.83
C TRP A 63 3.25 19.11 6.39
N ALA A 64 2.70 18.32 7.33
CA ALA A 64 1.45 18.68 8.00
C ALA A 64 1.58 19.96 8.84
N TRP A 65 2.81 20.39 9.14
CA TRP A 65 3.11 21.67 9.76
C TRP A 65 2.64 22.88 8.94
N TYR A 66 2.60 22.75 7.62
CA TYR A 66 2.26 23.84 6.69
C TYR A 66 0.76 23.99 6.42
N ARG A 67 -0.07 23.11 6.99
CA ARG A 67 -1.51 23.28 6.97
C ARG A 67 -1.90 24.51 7.79
N GLN A 68 -2.98 25.17 7.40
CA GLN A 68 -3.46 26.39 8.05
C GLN A 68 -4.44 26.05 9.17
N GLY A 69 -4.56 26.94 10.17
CA GLY A 69 -5.54 26.80 11.26
C GLY A 69 -5.47 25.44 11.96
N ASP A 70 -6.63 24.85 12.20
CA ASP A 70 -6.80 23.57 12.91
C ASP A 70 -6.21 22.36 12.19
N GLY A 71 -5.84 22.49 10.91
CA GLY A 71 -5.18 21.42 10.17
C GLY A 71 -3.68 21.30 10.44
N LYS A 72 -3.07 22.33 11.07
CA LYS A 72 -1.65 22.34 11.41
C LYS A 72 -1.33 21.22 12.40
N TYR A 73 -0.32 20.42 12.10
CA TYR A 73 0.13 19.34 12.98
C TYR A 73 1.66 19.39 13.14
N THR A 74 2.13 19.27 14.37
CA THR A 74 3.53 19.43 14.78
C THR A 74 3.98 18.26 15.67
N PRO A 75 5.28 18.12 15.97
CA PRO A 75 5.76 17.10 16.91
C PRO A 75 5.09 17.15 18.29
N ASP A 76 4.62 18.32 18.72
CA ASP A 76 4.01 18.51 20.05
C ASP A 76 2.57 17.95 20.09
N ASP A 77 1.94 17.79 18.93
CA ASP A 77 0.57 17.26 18.79
C ASP A 77 0.53 15.72 18.81
N ILE A 78 1.71 15.06 18.87
CA ILE A 78 1.82 13.60 18.95
C ILE A 78 1.36 13.12 20.33
N ASP A 79 0.25 12.38 20.34
CA ASP A 79 -0.12 11.54 21.48
C ASP A 79 0.55 10.16 21.36
N SER A 80 1.71 10.03 22.00
CA SER A 80 2.48 8.79 21.99
C SER A 80 1.80 7.64 22.72
N THR A 81 0.72 7.88 23.48
CA THR A 81 -0.01 6.79 24.15
C THR A 81 -0.81 5.94 23.18
N LEU A 82 -1.07 6.46 21.97
CA LEU A 82 -1.79 5.77 20.90
C LEU A 82 -0.88 4.92 20.00
N CYS A 83 0.46 5.07 20.11
CA CYS A 83 1.42 4.50 19.18
C CYS A 83 2.49 3.71 19.91
N THR A 84 2.78 2.48 19.47
CA THR A 84 3.97 1.75 19.95
C THR A 84 5.21 2.12 19.15
N HIS A 85 5.03 2.48 17.87
CA HIS A 85 6.08 2.94 16.99
C HIS A 85 5.62 4.21 16.26
N ILE A 86 6.51 5.17 16.10
CA ILE A 86 6.33 6.37 15.31
C ILE A 86 7.35 6.35 14.17
N VAL A 87 6.90 6.55 12.95
CA VAL A 87 7.75 6.60 11.76
C VAL A 87 7.74 8.03 11.22
N TYR A 88 8.90 8.69 11.20
CA TYR A 88 9.05 10.05 10.70
C TYR A 88 9.12 10.05 9.16
N GLY A 89 8.06 10.52 8.51
CA GLY A 89 7.99 10.75 7.07
C GLY A 89 8.33 12.20 6.69
N PHE A 90 9.29 12.48 5.81
CA PHE A 90 10.25 11.57 5.19
C PHE A 90 11.62 12.24 5.06
N ALA A 91 12.70 11.44 5.17
CA ALA A 91 13.94 11.75 4.50
C ALA A 91 13.89 11.25 3.05
N VAL A 92 14.79 11.77 2.20
CA VAL A 92 14.83 11.48 0.76
C VAL A 92 16.18 10.94 0.33
N LEU A 93 16.23 10.26 -0.81
CA LEU A 93 17.48 9.80 -1.40
C LEU A 93 18.11 10.91 -2.26
N ASP A 94 19.32 11.34 -1.94
CA ASP A 94 20.05 12.28 -2.80
C ASP A 94 20.43 11.62 -4.13
N ARG A 95 20.13 12.29 -5.25
CA ARG A 95 20.29 11.70 -6.59
C ARG A 95 21.74 11.52 -7.01
N GLU A 96 22.65 12.33 -6.50
CA GLU A 96 24.06 12.34 -6.92
C GLU A 96 24.89 11.39 -6.05
N THR A 97 24.71 11.49 -4.74
CA THR A 97 25.49 10.70 -3.77
C THR A 97 24.87 9.34 -3.47
N LEU A 98 23.56 9.18 -3.72
CA LEU A 98 22.76 8.01 -3.37
C LEU A 98 22.81 7.71 -1.86
N THR A 99 22.78 8.76 -1.03
CA THR A 99 22.71 8.68 0.43
C THR A 99 21.47 9.40 0.97
N ILE A 100 21.13 9.17 2.23
CA ILE A 100 20.01 9.86 2.90
C ILE A 100 20.26 11.36 2.91
N LYS A 101 19.22 12.14 2.60
CA LYS A 101 19.20 13.60 2.63
C LYS A 101 17.92 14.07 3.32
N THR A 102 18.05 15.10 4.15
CA THR A 102 16.91 15.81 4.74
C THR A 102 16.05 16.43 3.65
N HIS A 103 14.75 16.16 3.67
CA HIS A 103 13.80 16.71 2.69
C HIS A 103 13.55 18.20 2.95
N ASP A 104 13.25 18.55 4.19
CA ASP A 104 12.87 19.90 4.59
C ASP A 104 13.76 20.36 5.74
N SER A 105 14.90 20.97 5.42
CA SER A 105 15.85 21.44 6.44
C SER A 105 15.25 22.48 7.38
N TRP A 106 14.24 23.24 6.93
CA TRP A 106 13.60 24.25 7.76
C TRP A 106 12.80 23.60 8.89
N ALA A 107 11.98 22.61 8.59
CA ALA A 107 11.25 21.86 9.61
C ALA A 107 12.19 20.93 10.42
N ASP A 108 12.94 20.09 9.70
CA ASP A 108 13.66 18.95 10.25
C ASP A 108 14.86 19.38 11.11
N ILE A 109 15.59 20.41 10.68
CA ILE A 109 16.83 20.89 11.32
C ILE A 109 16.61 22.21 12.05
N ASP A 110 16.25 23.27 11.34
CA ASP A 110 16.19 24.62 11.91
C ASP A 110 15.10 24.74 13.00
N ASN A 111 14.00 24.00 12.84
CA ASN A 111 12.92 23.90 13.82
C ASN A 111 12.91 22.56 14.59
N ARG A 112 14.00 21.80 14.47
CA ARG A 112 14.33 20.63 15.29
C ARG A 112 13.27 19.54 15.28
N PHE A 113 12.55 19.35 14.17
CA PHE A 113 11.47 18.35 14.14
C PHE A 113 11.99 16.93 14.34
N TYR A 114 13.15 16.56 13.80
CA TYR A 114 13.71 15.22 14.03
C TYR A 114 13.86 14.95 15.53
N GLU A 115 14.53 15.86 16.23
CA GLU A 115 14.80 15.73 17.67
C GLU A 115 13.51 15.73 18.50
N ARG A 116 12.55 16.61 18.17
CA ARG A 116 11.27 16.71 18.89
C ARG A 116 10.37 15.48 18.70
N VAL A 117 10.44 14.80 17.56
CA VAL A 117 9.72 13.52 17.36
C VAL A 117 10.47 12.39 18.04
N VAL A 118 11.80 12.37 18.00
CA VAL A 118 12.64 11.40 18.72
C VAL A 118 12.46 11.49 20.24
N GLU A 119 12.15 12.67 20.79
CA GLU A 119 11.81 12.83 22.21
C GLU A 119 10.61 11.97 22.67
N GLN A 120 9.74 11.53 21.75
CA GLN A 120 8.63 10.62 22.08
C GLN A 120 9.14 9.25 22.57
N LYS A 121 10.41 8.88 22.33
CA LYS A 121 11.08 7.72 22.95
C LYS A 121 10.99 7.73 24.48
N ARG A 122 11.03 8.92 25.09
CA ARG A 122 10.94 9.08 26.55
C ARG A 122 9.57 8.67 27.10
N LYS A 123 8.56 8.60 26.24
CA LYS A 123 7.19 8.17 26.57
C LYS A 123 6.93 6.70 26.21
N GLY A 124 7.96 5.96 25.79
CA GLY A 124 7.91 4.51 25.56
C GLY A 124 7.71 4.08 24.10
N ALA A 125 7.50 5.01 23.16
CA ALA A 125 7.41 4.68 21.74
C ALA A 125 8.80 4.41 21.13
N LYS A 126 8.86 3.59 20.09
CA LYS A 126 10.04 3.51 19.21
C LYS A 126 9.91 4.52 18.08
N VAL A 127 10.99 5.20 17.70
CA VAL A 127 10.93 6.25 16.68
C VAL A 127 11.92 5.96 15.56
N THR A 128 11.42 5.62 14.36
CA THR A 128 12.26 5.38 13.17
C THR A 128 12.10 6.50 12.14
N LEU A 129 13.08 6.61 11.24
CA LEU A 129 13.03 7.52 10.09
C LEU A 129 12.57 6.76 8.85
N ALA A 130 11.57 7.26 8.12
CA ALA A 130 11.24 6.74 6.80
C ALA A 130 12.06 7.42 5.70
N LEU A 131 12.57 6.62 4.78
CA LEU A 131 13.25 7.06 3.57
C LEU A 131 12.38 6.77 2.34
N GLY A 132 11.96 7.83 1.65
CA GLY A 132 11.27 7.74 0.35
C GLY A 132 9.90 8.40 0.34
N GLY A 133 8.87 7.57 0.19
CA GLY A 133 7.50 7.95 -0.13
C GLY A 133 7.27 8.14 -1.64
N TRP A 134 5.99 8.24 -2.01
CA TRP A 134 5.52 8.35 -3.39
C TRP A 134 6.27 9.37 -4.26
N ASN A 135 6.47 10.60 -3.75
CA ASN A 135 7.10 11.68 -4.50
C ASN A 135 8.60 11.42 -4.71
N ASP A 136 9.28 10.90 -3.70
CA ASP A 136 10.72 10.65 -3.78
C ASP A 136 11.06 9.43 -4.62
N SER A 137 10.09 8.52 -4.78
CA SER A 137 10.18 7.34 -5.62
C SER A 137 10.10 7.65 -7.13
N LEU A 138 9.95 8.93 -7.51
CA LEU A 138 9.98 9.35 -8.90
C LEU A 138 11.39 9.20 -9.52
N GLY A 139 11.44 8.42 -10.59
CA GLY A 139 12.65 8.22 -11.40
C GLY A 139 13.53 7.07 -10.89
N ASP A 140 14.79 7.07 -11.32
CA ASP A 140 15.66 5.89 -11.27
C ASP A 140 16.65 5.83 -10.08
N LYS A 141 16.60 6.77 -9.14
CA LYS A 141 17.65 6.90 -8.11
C LYS A 141 17.70 5.73 -7.13
N TYR A 142 16.54 5.20 -6.73
CA TYR A 142 16.47 4.00 -5.89
C TYR A 142 16.95 2.75 -6.65
N SER A 143 16.59 2.63 -7.93
CA SER A 143 17.11 1.58 -8.81
C SER A 143 18.64 1.64 -8.92
N LYS A 144 19.22 2.82 -9.17
CA LYS A 144 20.67 3.05 -9.21
C LYS A 144 21.34 2.63 -7.89
N LEU A 145 20.73 2.98 -6.75
CA LEU A 145 21.23 2.59 -5.44
C LEU A 145 21.26 1.06 -5.29
N VAL A 146 20.14 0.38 -5.49
CA VAL A 146 20.03 -1.05 -5.17
C VAL A 146 20.82 -1.94 -6.13
N ARG A 147 21.04 -1.49 -7.37
CA ARG A 147 21.75 -2.24 -8.41
C ARG A 147 23.27 -2.10 -8.38
N ASP A 148 23.82 -1.19 -7.57
CA ASP A 148 25.27 -0.99 -7.42
C ASP A 148 25.71 -1.33 -5.98
N ALA A 149 26.50 -2.39 -5.83
CA ALA A 149 26.99 -2.83 -4.52
C ALA A 149 27.87 -1.78 -3.80
N THR A 150 28.62 -0.98 -4.55
CA THR A 150 29.43 0.11 -3.98
C THR A 150 28.52 1.24 -3.50
N ALA A 151 27.46 1.55 -4.25
CA ALA A 151 26.47 2.54 -3.82
C ALA A 151 25.74 2.08 -2.57
N ARG A 152 25.27 0.82 -2.52
CA ARG A 152 24.64 0.27 -1.30
C ARG A 152 25.57 0.30 -0.09
N ALA A 153 26.83 -0.10 -0.24
CA ALA A 153 27.80 -0.04 0.87
C ALA A 153 28.02 1.39 1.40
N ARG A 154 28.11 2.39 0.51
CA ARG A 154 28.17 3.81 0.92
C ARG A 154 26.89 4.26 1.61
N PHE A 155 25.74 3.89 1.05
CA PHE A 155 24.43 4.23 1.61
C PHE A 155 24.27 3.65 3.01
N VAL A 156 24.58 2.36 3.23
CA VAL A 156 24.47 1.69 4.53
C VAL A 156 25.33 2.40 5.58
N LYS A 157 26.58 2.71 5.23
CA LYS A 157 27.46 3.49 6.13
C LYS A 157 26.86 4.85 6.49
N HIS A 158 26.38 5.59 5.50
CA HIS A 158 25.76 6.89 5.74
C HIS A 158 24.45 6.79 6.53
N ALA A 159 23.66 5.73 6.31
CA ALA A 159 22.41 5.51 7.04
C ALA A 159 22.69 5.31 8.55
N VAL A 160 23.73 4.56 8.90
CA VAL A 160 24.19 4.41 10.29
C VAL A 160 24.55 5.78 10.88
N GLU A 161 25.37 6.57 10.19
CA GLU A 161 25.77 7.91 10.64
C GLU A 161 24.57 8.86 10.81
N PHE A 162 23.57 8.79 9.93
CA PHE A 162 22.38 9.63 9.99
C PHE A 162 21.47 9.25 11.16
N ILE A 163 21.27 7.94 11.39
CA ILE A 163 20.45 7.43 12.49
C ILE A 163 21.09 7.80 13.84
N GLU A 164 22.42 7.65 13.98
CA GLU A 164 23.15 8.06 15.19
C GLU A 164 23.06 9.56 15.44
N ARG A 165 23.20 10.37 14.37
CA ARG A 165 23.20 11.83 14.48
C ARG A 165 21.91 12.37 15.09
N TYR A 166 20.77 11.80 14.74
CA TYR A 166 19.46 12.28 15.19
C TYR A 166 18.80 11.35 16.23
N ASP A 167 19.51 10.35 16.72
CA ASP A 167 19.06 9.40 17.75
C ASP A 167 17.75 8.64 17.38
N PHE A 168 17.57 8.32 16.10
CA PHE A 168 16.48 7.42 15.68
C PHE A 168 16.74 5.98 16.15
N ASP A 169 15.67 5.23 16.40
CA ASP A 169 15.72 3.80 16.75
C ASP A 169 15.88 2.90 15.51
N GLY A 170 15.93 3.45 14.29
CA GLY A 170 15.98 2.64 13.07
C GLY A 170 15.56 3.36 11.79
N LEU A 171 15.41 2.58 10.71
CA LEU A 171 15.03 3.04 9.38
C LEU A 171 13.81 2.26 8.85
N ASP A 172 12.86 2.98 8.26
CA ASP A 172 11.75 2.45 7.48
C ASP A 172 11.99 2.73 5.99
N LEU A 173 11.96 1.70 5.15
CA LEU A 173 12.18 1.84 3.71
C LEU A 173 10.83 2.00 2.99
N ASP A 174 10.64 3.12 2.31
CA ASP A 174 9.41 3.44 1.59
C ASP A 174 9.71 3.80 0.13
N TRP A 175 10.35 2.89 -0.59
CA TRP A 175 10.49 3.01 -2.04
C TRP A 175 9.25 2.43 -2.72
N GLU A 176 8.60 3.25 -3.53
CA GLU A 176 7.36 2.94 -4.24
C GLU A 176 7.56 2.86 -5.77
N TYR A 177 7.95 1.73 -6.35
CA TYR A 177 8.30 0.44 -5.75
C TYR A 177 9.49 -0.20 -6.49
N PRO A 178 10.23 -1.14 -5.88
CA PRO A 178 11.19 -1.96 -6.64
C PRO A 178 10.53 -2.57 -7.89
N VAL A 179 11.20 -2.45 -9.04
CA VAL A 179 10.72 -2.83 -10.38
C VAL A 179 9.55 -1.97 -10.90
N CYS A 180 8.55 -1.69 -10.06
CA CYS A 180 7.32 -0.99 -10.42
C CYS A 180 7.34 0.46 -9.92
N TRP A 181 8.19 1.30 -10.51
CA TRP A 181 8.36 2.69 -10.09
C TRP A 181 7.06 3.47 -10.26
N GLN A 182 6.49 3.96 -9.14
CA GLN A 182 5.15 4.54 -9.08
C GLN A 182 4.12 3.65 -9.78
N VAL A 183 4.09 2.37 -9.37
CA VAL A 183 3.23 1.27 -9.85
C VAL A 183 3.39 0.86 -11.32
N ASP A 184 4.28 1.51 -12.08
CA ASP A 184 4.57 1.15 -13.47
C ASP A 184 5.70 0.12 -13.57
N CYS A 185 5.33 -1.15 -13.65
CA CYS A 185 6.26 -2.29 -13.75
C CYS A 185 7.02 -2.38 -15.08
N GLN A 186 6.79 -1.47 -16.04
CA GLN A 186 7.57 -1.40 -17.27
C GLN A 186 8.80 -0.50 -17.16
N LYS A 187 8.91 0.31 -16.08
CA LYS A 187 10.00 1.28 -15.91
C LYS A 187 11.26 0.69 -15.28
N GLY A 188 11.11 -0.19 -14.29
CA GLY A 188 12.23 -0.75 -13.55
C GLY A 188 12.83 -2.00 -14.19
N TYR A 189 13.80 -2.57 -13.50
CA TYR A 189 14.56 -3.73 -13.97
C TYR A 189 14.40 -4.93 -13.03
N PRO A 190 14.27 -6.17 -13.55
CA PRO A 190 13.99 -7.34 -12.70
C PRO A 190 15.03 -7.62 -11.60
N ASP A 191 16.29 -7.22 -11.80
CA ASP A 191 17.38 -7.36 -10.82
C ASP A 191 17.26 -6.40 -9.63
N GLU A 192 16.36 -5.41 -9.68
CA GLU A 192 16.03 -4.55 -8.53
C GLU A 192 15.41 -5.33 -7.38
N LYS A 193 14.68 -6.42 -7.64
CA LYS A 193 14.14 -7.28 -6.58
C LYS A 193 15.28 -7.84 -5.71
N GLU A 194 16.29 -8.42 -6.36
CA GLU A 194 17.45 -8.96 -5.67
C GLU A 194 18.31 -7.85 -5.07
N GLY A 195 18.47 -6.72 -5.78
CA GLY A 195 19.20 -5.55 -5.27
C GLY A 195 18.58 -4.97 -3.99
N PHE A 196 17.25 -4.86 -3.94
CA PHE A 196 16.53 -4.38 -2.77
C PHE A 196 16.67 -5.36 -1.59
N ALA A 197 16.55 -6.67 -1.84
CA ALA A 197 16.81 -7.69 -0.83
C ALA A 197 18.25 -7.60 -0.27
N LYS A 198 19.26 -7.40 -1.12
CA LYS A 198 20.65 -7.18 -0.71
C LYS A 198 20.82 -5.93 0.13
N LEU A 199 20.20 -4.80 -0.25
CA LEU A 199 20.22 -3.58 0.56
C LEU A 199 19.69 -3.83 1.97
N VAL A 200 18.57 -4.55 2.09
CA VAL A 200 17.95 -4.89 3.37
C VAL A 200 18.85 -5.78 4.21
N GLN A 201 19.48 -6.79 3.61
CA GLN A 201 20.46 -7.65 4.29
C GLN A 201 21.66 -6.84 4.82
N GLU A 202 22.23 -5.98 3.97
CA GLU A 202 23.38 -5.15 4.30
C GLU A 202 23.07 -4.15 5.43
N LEU A 203 21.88 -3.52 5.42
CA LEU A 203 21.40 -2.68 6.52
C LEU A 203 21.23 -3.48 7.83
N ALA A 204 20.59 -4.65 7.75
CA ALA A 204 20.32 -5.47 8.93
C ALA A 204 21.59 -5.97 9.63
N VAL A 205 22.67 -6.22 8.88
CA VAL A 205 24.00 -6.56 9.45
C VAL A 205 24.52 -5.44 10.36
N GLU A 206 24.36 -4.18 9.97
CA GLU A 206 24.79 -3.04 10.78
C GLU A 206 23.80 -2.71 11.92
N PHE A 207 22.51 -2.94 11.71
CA PHE A 207 21.48 -2.50 12.66
C PHE A 207 21.31 -3.46 13.85
N ARG A 208 21.44 -4.78 13.63
CA ARG A 208 21.27 -5.80 14.68
C ARG A 208 22.19 -5.61 15.90
N PRO A 209 23.51 -5.39 15.75
CA PRO A 209 24.40 -5.15 16.89
C PRO A 209 24.04 -3.88 17.70
N ARG A 210 23.34 -2.94 17.06
CA ARG A 210 22.90 -1.66 17.66
C ARG A 210 21.49 -1.74 18.25
N SER A 211 20.83 -2.89 18.13
CA SER A 211 19.41 -3.08 18.49
C SER A 211 18.50 -2.07 17.81
N TRP A 212 18.87 -1.64 16.60
CA TRP A 212 18.03 -0.77 15.78
C TRP A 212 17.06 -1.56 14.93
N LEU A 213 15.95 -0.90 14.63
CA LEU A 213 14.83 -1.41 13.87
C LEU A 213 15.05 -1.21 12.37
N LEU A 214 14.66 -2.19 11.59
CA LEU A 214 14.56 -2.08 10.14
C LEU A 214 13.18 -2.53 9.69
N SER A 215 12.47 -1.67 8.97
CA SER A 215 11.12 -1.95 8.47
C SER A 215 10.93 -1.44 7.05
N ALA A 216 9.77 -1.72 6.47
CA ALA A 216 9.37 -1.15 5.19
C ALA A 216 7.86 -0.96 5.10
N ALA A 217 7.46 0.12 4.42
CA ALA A 217 6.15 0.25 3.81
C ALA A 217 6.15 -0.46 2.46
N VAL A 218 5.16 -1.30 2.21
CA VAL A 218 5.12 -2.17 1.02
C VAL A 218 3.77 -2.18 0.32
N SER A 219 3.80 -2.42 -0.99
CA SER A 219 2.59 -2.42 -1.82
C SER A 219 1.58 -3.50 -1.41
N PRO A 220 0.27 -3.20 -1.47
CA PRO A 220 -0.79 -4.21 -1.36
C PRO A 220 -1.06 -4.94 -2.69
N SER A 221 -0.53 -4.44 -3.81
CA SER A 221 -0.84 -4.92 -5.15
C SER A 221 -0.13 -6.24 -5.46
N LYS A 222 -0.89 -7.27 -5.81
CA LYS A 222 -0.36 -8.58 -6.24
C LYS A 222 0.73 -8.45 -7.32
N MET A 223 0.50 -7.60 -8.33
CA MET A 223 1.42 -7.37 -9.44
C MET A 223 2.76 -6.81 -8.94
N VAL A 224 2.71 -5.79 -8.08
CA VAL A 224 3.91 -5.15 -7.53
C VAL A 224 4.65 -6.10 -6.59
N ILE A 225 3.93 -6.87 -5.78
CA ILE A 225 4.51 -7.87 -4.88
C ILE A 225 5.29 -8.92 -5.68
N ASP A 226 4.68 -9.47 -6.72
CA ASP A 226 5.31 -10.48 -7.57
C ASP A 226 6.54 -9.95 -8.32
N ALA A 227 6.53 -8.68 -8.71
CA ALA A 227 7.61 -8.07 -9.46
C ALA A 227 8.77 -7.60 -8.57
N GLY A 228 8.47 -6.95 -7.44
CA GLY A 228 9.44 -6.15 -6.68
C GLY A 228 10.01 -6.79 -5.42
N TYR A 229 9.35 -7.81 -4.84
CA TYR A 229 9.71 -8.29 -3.51
C TYR A 229 10.15 -9.76 -3.48
N ASP A 230 11.31 -9.99 -2.85
CA ASP A 230 11.72 -11.32 -2.36
C ASP A 230 11.18 -11.50 -0.94
N VAL A 231 9.89 -11.84 -0.85
CA VAL A 231 9.13 -11.84 0.42
C VAL A 231 9.79 -12.67 1.53
N PRO A 232 10.27 -13.91 1.30
CA PRO A 232 10.94 -14.68 2.35
C PRO A 232 12.20 -14.00 2.90
N VAL A 233 13.04 -13.43 2.02
CA VAL A 233 14.25 -12.73 2.44
C VAL A 233 13.87 -11.47 3.22
N LEU A 234 13.00 -10.63 2.67
CA LEU A 234 12.57 -9.39 3.35
C LEU A 234 11.99 -9.67 4.74
N ALA A 235 11.13 -10.69 4.86
CA ALA A 235 10.49 -11.04 6.12
C ALA A 235 11.46 -11.60 7.18
N GLU A 236 12.61 -12.15 6.77
CA GLU A 236 13.67 -12.56 7.69
C GLU A 236 14.31 -11.35 8.38
N TYR A 237 14.61 -10.31 7.61
CA TYR A 237 15.44 -9.18 8.05
C TYR A 237 14.65 -8.01 8.63
N PHE A 238 13.40 -7.77 8.19
CA PHE A 238 12.59 -6.70 8.74
C PHE A 238 11.97 -7.04 10.10
N ASP A 239 11.93 -6.08 11.03
CA ASP A 239 11.22 -6.20 12.31
C ASP A 239 9.70 -6.18 12.12
N TRP A 240 9.22 -5.40 11.15
CA TRP A 240 7.86 -5.47 10.62
C TRP A 240 7.81 -5.01 9.16
N ILE A 241 6.73 -5.41 8.49
CA ILE A 241 6.36 -5.04 7.12
C ILE A 241 5.00 -4.34 7.22
N ALA A 242 4.97 -3.03 6.98
CA ALA A 242 3.75 -2.24 6.95
C ALA A 242 3.11 -2.34 5.55
N VAL A 243 2.12 -3.23 5.41
CA VAL A 243 1.42 -3.39 4.13
C VAL A 243 0.46 -2.23 3.97
N MET A 244 0.65 -1.42 2.93
CA MET A 244 -0.15 -0.24 2.66
C MET A 244 -1.52 -0.62 2.07
N THR A 245 -2.37 -1.26 2.88
CA THR A 245 -3.71 -1.76 2.49
C THR A 245 -4.74 -0.65 2.33
N TYR A 246 -4.39 0.34 1.51
CA TYR A 246 -5.19 1.49 1.10
C TYR A 246 -4.76 1.92 -0.31
N ASP A 247 -5.45 2.92 -0.86
CA ASP A 247 -5.29 3.36 -2.25
C ASP A 247 -5.47 2.23 -3.27
N PHE A 248 -6.36 1.27 -2.97
CA PHE A 248 -6.81 0.29 -3.97
C PHE A 248 -7.58 0.96 -5.09
N HIS A 249 -8.37 1.99 -4.74
CA HIS A 249 -9.14 2.79 -5.67
C HIS A 249 -8.95 4.28 -5.41
N GLY A 250 -8.97 5.05 -6.50
CA GLY A 250 -8.82 6.50 -6.47
C GLY A 250 -9.20 7.12 -7.81
N ASN A 251 -9.07 8.44 -7.93
CA ASN A 251 -9.53 9.18 -9.11
C ASN A 251 -8.83 8.78 -10.44
N TRP A 252 -7.73 8.04 -10.37
CA TRP A 252 -7.06 7.44 -11.53
C TRP A 252 -7.93 6.37 -12.22
N ASP A 253 -8.81 5.68 -11.50
CA ASP A 253 -9.69 4.63 -12.04
C ASP A 253 -10.77 5.16 -12.99
N LYS A 254 -11.04 6.49 -12.96
CA LYS A 254 -12.15 7.14 -13.70
C LYS A 254 -13.54 6.63 -13.30
N GLN A 255 -13.63 5.93 -12.18
CA GLN A 255 -14.85 5.55 -11.51
C GLN A 255 -14.65 5.58 -10.00
N THR A 256 -15.74 5.73 -9.26
CA THR A 256 -15.73 5.66 -7.80
C THR A 256 -15.41 4.25 -7.32
N GLY A 257 -14.63 4.18 -6.25
CA GLY A 257 -14.27 2.95 -5.56
C GLY A 257 -13.85 3.28 -4.12
N HIS A 258 -13.80 2.26 -3.28
CA HIS A 258 -13.45 2.43 -1.88
C HIS A 258 -11.92 2.49 -1.70
N VAL A 259 -11.41 3.44 -0.90
CA VAL A 259 -9.95 3.62 -0.71
C VAL A 259 -9.27 2.36 -0.15
N ALA A 260 -9.93 1.67 0.78
CA ALA A 260 -9.42 0.47 1.44
C ALA A 260 -10.53 -0.59 1.66
N PRO A 261 -10.93 -1.35 0.63
CA PRO A 261 -11.87 -2.46 0.80
C PRO A 261 -11.26 -3.52 1.71
N LEU A 262 -12.01 -4.05 2.67
CA LEU A 262 -11.52 -5.10 3.56
C LEU A 262 -11.64 -6.47 2.88
N TYR A 263 -12.79 -6.73 2.28
CA TYR A 263 -13.10 -7.95 1.54
C TYR A 263 -13.43 -7.66 0.08
N TYR A 264 -13.55 -8.72 -0.71
CA TYR A 264 -14.07 -8.65 -2.07
C TYR A 264 -15.52 -8.18 -2.06
N TYR A 265 -15.89 -7.31 -2.99
CA TYR A 265 -17.26 -6.85 -3.19
C TYR A 265 -17.80 -7.30 -4.56
N PRO A 266 -19.06 -7.80 -4.65
CA PRO A 266 -19.68 -8.14 -5.93
C PRO A 266 -19.72 -6.96 -6.91
N GLY A 267 -18.91 -7.04 -7.97
CA GLY A 267 -18.76 -5.97 -8.96
C GLY A 267 -17.35 -5.39 -9.01
N ASP A 268 -16.45 -5.81 -8.12
CA ASP A 268 -15.03 -5.49 -8.24
C ASP A 268 -14.46 -6.04 -9.56
N THR A 269 -13.61 -5.23 -10.19
CA THR A 269 -12.91 -5.63 -11.42
C THR A 269 -11.86 -6.70 -11.15
N TYR A 270 -11.26 -6.66 -9.96
CA TYR A 270 -10.22 -7.57 -9.51
C TYR A 270 -10.61 -8.14 -8.14
N ASP A 271 -10.55 -9.46 -8.01
CA ASP A 271 -10.84 -10.17 -6.74
C ASP A 271 -9.74 -9.96 -5.68
N TYR A 272 -8.61 -9.36 -6.07
CA TYR A 272 -7.44 -9.12 -5.22
C TYR A 272 -7.22 -7.66 -4.79
N PHE A 273 -8.12 -6.72 -5.13
CA PHE A 273 -8.05 -5.33 -4.68
C PHE A 273 -8.78 -5.12 -3.34
N ASN A 274 -8.38 -5.89 -2.33
CA ASN A 274 -8.87 -5.76 -0.96
C ASN A 274 -7.80 -6.21 0.04
N ALA A 275 -7.89 -5.68 1.26
CA ALA A 275 -6.90 -5.91 2.32
C ALA A 275 -6.80 -7.39 2.71
N ASN A 276 -7.93 -8.11 2.77
CA ASN A 276 -7.95 -9.54 3.07
C ASN A 276 -7.09 -10.34 2.08
N PHE A 277 -7.26 -10.10 0.78
CA PHE A 277 -6.41 -10.73 -0.23
C PHE A 277 -4.95 -10.35 -0.02
N SER A 278 -4.63 -9.05 0.03
CA SER A 278 -3.25 -8.58 0.11
C SER A 278 -2.50 -9.16 1.31
N ILE A 279 -3.09 -9.16 2.51
CA ILE A 279 -2.46 -9.72 3.72
C ILE A 279 -2.24 -11.22 3.59
N ASN A 280 -3.26 -11.97 3.13
CA ASN A 280 -3.10 -13.42 2.93
C ASN A 280 -2.08 -13.73 1.83
N TYR A 281 -1.98 -12.89 0.81
CA TYR A 281 -1.01 -13.05 -0.26
C TYR A 281 0.42 -12.83 0.24
N TRP A 282 0.66 -11.83 1.07
CA TRP A 282 1.97 -11.67 1.74
C TRP A 282 2.35 -12.90 2.57
N ILE A 283 1.38 -13.50 3.27
CA ILE A 283 1.58 -14.74 4.04
C ILE A 283 1.90 -15.92 3.10
N GLU A 284 1.11 -16.10 2.04
CA GLU A 284 1.32 -17.14 1.02
C GLU A 284 2.72 -17.04 0.38
N LYS A 285 3.19 -15.81 0.14
CA LYS A 285 4.53 -15.54 -0.42
C LYS A 285 5.66 -15.77 0.59
N GLY A 286 5.37 -16.06 1.86
CA GLY A 286 6.33 -16.50 2.86
C GLY A 286 6.55 -15.55 4.03
N ALA A 287 5.82 -14.43 4.13
CA ALA A 287 5.92 -13.55 5.29
C ALA A 287 5.22 -14.17 6.52
N PRO A 288 5.91 -14.34 7.67
CA PRO A 288 5.22 -14.73 8.88
C PRO A 288 4.19 -13.69 9.28
N SER A 289 2.97 -14.10 9.63
CA SER A 289 1.88 -13.18 10.01
C SER A 289 2.27 -12.17 11.09
N ARG A 290 3.08 -12.58 12.08
CA ARG A 290 3.61 -11.71 13.15
C ARG A 290 4.53 -10.57 12.67
N LYS A 291 5.02 -10.62 11.43
CA LYS A 291 5.82 -9.55 10.80
C LYS A 291 4.93 -8.55 10.07
N LEU A 292 3.69 -8.87 9.74
CA LEU A 292 2.81 -7.99 8.97
C LEU A 292 2.06 -7.01 9.89
N VAL A 293 2.05 -5.74 9.49
CA VAL A 293 1.23 -4.67 10.08
C VAL A 293 0.31 -4.17 8.97
N MET A 294 -1.01 -4.24 9.20
CA MET A 294 -2.02 -3.84 8.23
C MET A 294 -2.23 -2.32 8.27
N GLY A 295 -1.97 -1.64 7.15
CA GLY A 295 -2.18 -0.21 7.01
C GLY A 295 -3.66 0.19 7.00
N MET A 296 -3.99 1.30 7.66
CA MET A 296 -5.35 1.85 7.69
C MET A 296 -5.30 3.34 7.33
N PRO A 297 -6.03 3.81 6.31
CA PRO A 297 -5.97 5.19 5.89
C PRO A 297 -6.78 6.08 6.85
N LEU A 298 -6.17 7.18 7.32
CA LEU A 298 -6.86 8.25 8.05
C LEU A 298 -7.31 9.39 7.12
N TYR A 299 -7.67 9.02 5.90
CA TYR A 299 -8.11 9.89 4.81
C TYR A 299 -9.02 9.11 3.86
N GLY A 300 -9.68 9.83 2.95
CA GLY A 300 -10.46 9.26 1.86
C GLY A 300 -9.98 9.75 0.51
N GLN A 301 -10.13 8.87 -0.49
CA GLN A 301 -10.02 9.23 -1.90
C GLN A 301 -11.33 9.87 -2.36
N SER A 302 -11.25 11.04 -2.99
CA SER A 302 -12.41 11.84 -3.40
C SER A 302 -12.53 11.92 -4.92
N PHE A 303 -13.78 12.00 -5.39
CA PHE A 303 -14.12 11.89 -6.82
C PHE A 303 -15.09 12.99 -7.21
N SER A 304 -14.93 13.51 -8.44
CA SER A 304 -15.95 14.33 -9.09
C SER A 304 -16.79 13.46 -10.03
N LEU A 305 -18.06 13.25 -9.68
CA LEU A 305 -18.99 12.37 -10.40
C LEU A 305 -19.37 12.91 -11.77
N ALA A 306 -19.45 12.04 -12.78
CA ALA A 306 -19.94 12.40 -14.12
C ALA A 306 -21.45 12.70 -14.15
N ASP A 307 -22.24 12.11 -13.24
CA ASP A 307 -23.66 12.44 -13.03
C ASP A 307 -23.93 12.44 -11.52
N ALA A 308 -24.34 13.58 -10.96
CA ALA A 308 -24.59 13.72 -9.52
C ALA A 308 -25.71 12.82 -8.98
N ARG A 309 -26.58 12.30 -9.85
CA ARG A 309 -27.65 11.36 -9.47
C ARG A 309 -27.14 9.92 -9.34
N ARG A 310 -25.94 9.63 -9.87
CA ARG A 310 -25.31 8.30 -9.85
C ARG A 310 -24.08 8.35 -8.95
N ASN A 311 -24.29 8.00 -7.70
CA ASN A 311 -23.32 8.23 -6.61
C ASN A 311 -22.97 6.94 -5.83
N GLY A 312 -23.27 5.77 -6.39
CA GLY A 312 -22.88 4.46 -5.85
C GLY A 312 -21.43 4.09 -6.16
N LEU A 313 -21.04 2.86 -5.81
CA LEU A 313 -19.75 2.29 -6.21
C LEU A 313 -19.69 2.05 -7.72
N ASN A 314 -18.48 2.10 -8.29
CA ASN A 314 -18.21 1.89 -9.71
C ASN A 314 -18.90 2.90 -10.65
N GLU A 315 -19.36 4.04 -10.11
CA GLU A 315 -19.95 5.11 -10.91
C GLU A 315 -18.88 5.99 -11.55
N LYS A 316 -19.09 6.35 -12.81
CA LYS A 316 -18.13 7.15 -13.59
C LYS A 316 -17.80 8.48 -12.90
N SER A 317 -16.51 8.80 -12.85
CA SER A 317 -15.97 10.07 -12.37
C SER A 317 -15.13 10.72 -13.46
N TYR A 318 -15.20 12.04 -13.62
CA TYR A 318 -14.37 12.75 -14.60
C TYR A 318 -13.01 13.20 -14.04
N GLY A 319 -12.81 13.09 -12.72
CA GLY A 319 -11.58 13.56 -12.11
C GLY A 319 -11.58 13.48 -10.59
N PRO A 320 -10.52 14.02 -9.96
CA PRO A 320 -10.43 14.13 -8.51
C PRO A 320 -11.59 14.95 -7.94
N GLY A 321 -12.00 14.63 -6.71
CA GLY A 321 -12.87 15.51 -5.94
C GLY A 321 -12.17 16.84 -5.61
N GLU A 322 -12.97 17.84 -5.24
CA GLU A 322 -12.44 19.14 -4.83
C GLU A 322 -11.48 19.01 -3.65
N ALA A 323 -10.41 19.80 -3.68
CA ALA A 323 -9.42 19.81 -2.61
C ALA A 323 -10.03 20.26 -1.29
N GLY A 324 -9.66 19.60 -0.19
CA GLY A 324 -10.00 20.03 1.15
C GLY A 324 -9.35 21.36 1.52
N GLU A 325 -9.97 22.09 2.46
CA GLU A 325 -9.47 23.39 2.95
C GLU A 325 -8.07 23.28 3.56
N PHE A 326 -7.83 22.19 4.29
CA PHE A 326 -6.61 21.98 5.06
C PHE A 326 -5.59 21.17 4.26
N THR A 327 -6.02 20.07 3.66
CA THR A 327 -5.12 19.16 2.93
C THR A 327 -4.73 19.67 1.54
N ARG A 328 -5.59 20.47 0.90
CA ARG A 328 -5.32 21.20 -0.36
C ARG A 328 -4.87 20.32 -1.53
N ALA A 329 -5.25 19.05 -1.51
CA ALA A 329 -4.95 18.09 -2.56
C ALA A 329 -6.26 17.60 -3.20
N GLY A 330 -6.47 17.91 -4.48
CA GLY A 330 -7.62 17.39 -5.21
C GLY A 330 -7.57 15.86 -5.24
N GLY A 331 -8.68 15.20 -4.96
CA GLY A 331 -8.75 13.74 -4.87
C GLY A 331 -8.44 13.19 -3.48
N PHE A 332 -8.06 14.02 -2.51
CA PHE A 332 -7.70 13.60 -1.17
C PHE A 332 -8.44 14.45 -0.13
N LEU A 333 -9.03 13.81 0.88
CA LEU A 333 -9.59 14.48 2.04
C LEU A 333 -9.15 13.78 3.31
N SER A 334 -8.66 14.53 4.29
CA SER A 334 -8.40 13.97 5.62
C SER A 334 -9.68 13.50 6.29
N PHE A 335 -9.58 12.57 7.24
CA PHE A 335 -10.74 12.10 8.00
C PHE A 335 -11.53 13.24 8.66
N TYR A 336 -10.85 14.23 9.25
CA TYR A 336 -11.53 15.36 9.89
C TYR A 336 -12.25 16.28 8.89
N GLU A 337 -11.73 16.44 7.66
CA GLU A 337 -12.44 17.15 6.60
C GLU A 337 -13.71 16.39 6.16
N ILE A 338 -13.63 15.07 6.07
CA ILE A 338 -14.79 14.22 5.76
C ILE A 338 -15.83 14.32 6.87
N CYS A 339 -15.42 14.23 8.15
CA CYS A 339 -16.31 14.37 9.29
C CYS A 339 -16.99 15.74 9.35
N ASP A 340 -16.27 16.83 9.10
CA ASP A 340 -16.89 18.17 9.06
C ASP A 340 -17.95 18.25 7.94
N LYS A 341 -17.64 17.70 6.77
CA LYS A 341 -18.55 17.66 5.63
C LYS A 341 -19.83 16.84 5.92
N VAL A 342 -19.71 15.71 6.61
CA VAL A 342 -20.85 14.89 7.07
C VAL A 342 -21.65 15.61 8.15
N ASN A 343 -20.99 16.07 9.21
CA ASN A 343 -21.66 16.56 10.41
C ASN A 343 -22.21 17.98 10.26
N ARG A 344 -21.62 18.80 9.38
CA ARG A 344 -21.95 20.23 9.26
C ARG A 344 -22.35 20.68 7.85
N GLN A 345 -21.95 19.94 6.81
CA GLN A 345 -22.21 20.34 5.42
C GLN A 345 -23.21 19.42 4.69
N GLY A 346 -23.89 18.54 5.42
CA GLY A 346 -25.02 17.76 4.91
C GLY A 346 -24.65 16.63 3.96
N TRP A 347 -23.40 16.15 3.99
CA TRP A 347 -23.00 14.96 3.24
C TRP A 347 -23.78 13.73 3.73
N SER A 348 -24.31 12.93 2.80
CA SER A 348 -24.97 11.67 3.09
C SER A 348 -23.94 10.55 3.22
N VAL A 349 -24.09 9.69 4.22
CA VAL A 349 -23.21 8.52 4.39
C VAL A 349 -23.93 7.29 3.86
N GLN A 350 -23.23 6.47 3.08
CA GLN A 350 -23.70 5.13 2.74
C GLN A 350 -22.72 4.10 3.25
N ARG A 351 -23.28 3.17 4.00
CA ARG A 351 -22.55 2.07 4.61
C ARG A 351 -22.89 0.79 3.86
N ASP A 352 -21.89 -0.05 3.75
CA ASP A 352 -22.08 -1.42 3.34
C ASP A 352 -22.70 -2.21 4.51
N PRO A 353 -23.92 -2.77 4.36
CA PRO A 353 -24.57 -3.53 5.43
C PRO A 353 -23.84 -4.84 5.77
N GLU A 354 -22.97 -5.35 4.89
CA GLU A 354 -22.24 -6.60 5.09
C GLU A 354 -20.85 -6.38 5.72
N GLU A 355 -20.44 -5.11 5.92
CA GLU A 355 -19.13 -4.72 6.45
C GLU A 355 -17.94 -5.23 5.60
N GLU A 356 -18.14 -5.42 4.29
CA GLU A 356 -17.07 -5.79 3.34
C GLU A 356 -16.16 -4.61 3.01
N SER A 357 -16.68 -3.39 3.18
CA SER A 357 -15.98 -2.11 3.06
C SER A 357 -16.27 -1.17 4.23
N VAL A 358 -15.26 -0.37 4.65
CA VAL A 358 -15.35 0.52 5.82
C VAL A 358 -15.87 1.91 5.42
N ASP A 359 -17.18 2.13 5.51
CA ASP A 359 -17.91 3.43 5.41
C ASP A 359 -17.54 4.38 4.24
N VAL A 360 -18.50 4.64 3.33
CA VAL A 360 -18.37 5.67 2.28
C VAL A 360 -19.16 6.94 2.64
N ALA A 361 -18.47 8.07 2.84
CA ALA A 361 -19.10 9.39 2.98
C ALA A 361 -19.33 10.07 1.61
N ARG A 362 -20.50 10.69 1.37
CA ARG A 362 -20.92 11.23 0.06
C ARG A 362 -21.45 12.66 0.13
N ILE A 363 -21.29 13.44 -0.94
CA ILE A 363 -22.06 14.69 -1.15
C ILE A 363 -23.45 14.36 -1.69
N ARG A 364 -24.50 14.96 -1.11
CA ARG A 364 -25.77 15.18 -1.81
C ARG A 364 -25.81 16.65 -2.21
N CYS A 365 -25.52 16.97 -3.48
CA CYS A 365 -25.76 18.33 -3.99
C CYS A 365 -27.27 18.49 -4.15
N CYS A 366 -27.95 18.88 -3.08
CA CYS A 366 -29.25 19.52 -3.19
C CYS A 366 -28.99 20.99 -3.50
N VAL A 367 -28.90 21.34 -4.78
CA VAL A 367 -29.19 22.72 -5.20
C VAL A 367 -30.70 22.77 -5.44
N PRO A 368 -31.43 23.72 -4.82
CA PRO A 368 -32.89 23.85 -4.96
C PRO A 368 -33.37 24.11 -6.38
#